data_AF-A0A353DAY4-F1
#
_entry.id   AF-A0A353DAY4-F1
#
_cell.length_a   1.000
_cell.length_b   1.000
_cell.length_c   1.000
_cell.angle_alpha   90.00
_cell.angle_beta   90.00
_cell.angle_gamma   90.00
#
_symmetry.space_group_name_H-M   'P 1'
#
loop_
_entity.id
_entity.type
_entity.pdbx_description
1 polymer ?
#
loop_
_entity_poly.entity_id
_entity_poly.type
_entity_poly.pdbx_seq_one_letter_code
_entity_poly.pdbx_strand_id
1 'polypeptide(L)' 'EPLEALAAGRDCGFTLRLAEDLAISAKARVARSDAGSLALDFTSIEEESFPHLLRLVQLHYGDAEAIERELSEPAFKP' A
#
# COMPACT_ATOMS: atom_id res chain seq x y z
N GLU A 1 3.13 3.75 23.88
CA GLU A 1 4.34 3.03 23.41
C GLU A 1 4.00 2.31 22.11
N PRO A 2 4.92 2.22 21.14
CA PRO A 2 4.66 1.48 19.90
C PRO A 2 4.38 0.01 20.23
N LEU A 3 3.36 -0.57 19.59
CA LEU A 3 3.12 -2.01 19.69
C LEU A 3 4.35 -2.75 19.13
N GLU A 4 4.94 -3.66 19.89
CA GLU A 4 6.13 -4.42 19.48
C GLU A 4 5.91 -5.18 18.15
N ALA A 5 4.67 -5.63 17.92
CA ALA A 5 4.25 -6.24 16.67
C ALA A 5 4.36 -5.31 15.44
N LEU A 6 4.44 -4.00 15.65
CA LEU A 6 4.55 -2.95 14.64
C LEU A 6 5.91 -2.24 14.69
N ALA A 7 6.94 -2.88 15.21
CA ALA A 7 8.30 -2.35 15.16
C ALA A 7 8.80 -2.21 13.70
N ALA A 8 9.67 -1.24 13.44
CA ALA A 8 10.30 -1.09 12.14
C ALA A 8 11.06 -2.36 11.72
N GLY A 9 11.04 -2.67 10.42
CA GLY A 9 11.63 -3.87 9.83
C GLY A 9 10.74 -5.12 9.88
N ARG A 10 9.60 -5.09 10.58
CA ARG A 10 8.68 -6.23 10.66
C ARG A 10 7.85 -6.36 9.39
N ASP A 11 7.72 -7.59 8.90
CA ASP A 11 6.77 -7.92 7.84
C ASP A 11 5.35 -7.96 8.42
N CYS A 12 4.38 -7.49 7.63
CA CYS A 12 2.98 -7.36 8.03
C CYS A 12 2.04 -7.49 6.83
N GLY A 13 0.76 -7.71 7.12
CA GLY A 13 -0.33 -7.61 6.14
C GLY A 13 -1.03 -6.26 6.26
N PHE A 14 -1.41 -5.70 5.11
CA PHE A 14 -2.21 -4.49 5.01
C PHE A 14 -3.55 -4.83 4.35
N THR A 15 -4.64 -4.32 4.94
CA THR A 15 -5.98 -4.42 4.37
C THR A 15 -6.68 -3.08 4.48
N LEU A 16 -7.06 -2.52 3.34
CA LEU A 16 -7.93 -1.34 3.25
C LEU A 16 -9.31 -1.77 2.76
N ARG A 17 -10.31 -1.74 3.64
CA ARG A 17 -11.70 -2.03 3.25
C ARG A 17 -12.33 -0.78 2.64
N LEU A 18 -12.87 -0.93 1.43
CA LEU A 18 -13.55 0.14 0.68
C LEU A 18 -15.07 0.00 0.76
N ALA A 19 -15.58 -1.24 0.78
CA ALA A 19 -16.98 -1.59 0.97
C ALA A 19 -17.09 -2.98 1.63
N GLU A 20 -18.31 -3.50 1.81
CA GLU A 20 -18.58 -4.80 2.44
C GLU A 20 -17.82 -5.94 1.74
N ASP A 21 -17.90 -6.01 0.41
CA ASP A 21 -17.27 -7.05 -0.43
C ASP A 21 -16.06 -6.53 -1.22
N LEU A 22 -15.46 -5.40 -0.81
CA LEU A 22 -14.36 -4.78 -1.55
C LEU A 22 -13.23 -4.34 -0.61
N ALA A 23 -12.06 -4.95 -0.77
CA ALA A 23 -10.86 -4.59 -0.03
C ALA A 23 -9.62 -4.61 -0.93
N ILE A 24 -8.63 -3.82 -0.55
CA ILE A 24 -7.27 -3.87 -1.09
C ILE A 24 -6.41 -4.59 -0.06
N SER A 25 -5.76 -5.68 -0.48
CA SER A 25 -4.90 -6.53 0.33
C SER A 25 -3.47 -6.52 -0.20
N ALA A 26 -2.51 -6.29 0.70
CA ALA A 26 -1.09 -6.26 0.37
C ALA A 26 -0.24 -6.87 1.49
N LYS A 27 0.95 -7.35 1.11
CA LYS A 27 2.05 -7.61 2.05
C LYS A 27 2.94 -6.38 2.10
N ALA A 28 3.44 -6.08 3.30
CA ALA A 28 4.24 -4.91 3.53
C ALA A 28 5.31 -5.16 4.59
N ARG A 29 6.26 -4.24 4.67
CA ARG A 29 7.21 -4.12 5.77
C ARG A 29 7.01 -2.78 6.47
N VAL A 30 7.08 -2.78 7.79
CA VAL A 30 7.07 -1.53 8.56
C VAL A 30 8.36 -0.77 8.28
N ALA A 31 8.28 0.30 7.50
CA ALA A 31 9.44 1.16 7.22
C ALA A 31 9.78 2.03 8.44
N ARG A 32 8.76 2.53 9.14
CA ARG A 32 8.91 3.35 10.34
C ARG A 32 7.68 3.23 11.23
N SER A 33 7.91 3.26 12.54
CA SER A 33 6.89 3.25 13.58
C SER A 33 7.22 4.33 14.59
N ASP A 34 6.31 5.28 14.79
CA ASP A 34 6.44 6.34 15.80
C ASP A 34 5.22 6.38 16.72
N ALA A 35 5.15 7.38 17.61
CA ALA A 35 4.11 7.46 18.64
C ALA A 35 2.68 7.57 18.10
N GLY A 36 2.46 7.90 16.81
CA GLY A 36 1.12 8.04 16.24
C GLY A 36 1.00 7.72 14.75
N SER A 37 2.09 7.38 14.08
CA SER A 37 2.12 7.08 12.65
C SER A 37 2.94 5.84 12.35
N LEU A 38 2.49 5.15 11.30
CA LEU A 38 3.13 3.97 10.75
C LEU A 38 3.36 4.22 9.26
N ALA A 39 4.59 4.03 8.81
CA ALA A 39 4.91 4.02 7.38
C ALA A 39 5.13 2.57 6.96
N LEU A 40 4.48 2.17 5.88
CA LEU A 40 4.56 0.82 5.31
C LEU A 40 5.19 0.91 3.93
N ASP A 41 6.12 0.00 3.66
CA ASP A 41 6.65 -0.25 2.33
C ASP A 41 6.00 -1.52 1.79
N PHE A 42 5.26 -1.44 0.69
CA PHE A 42 4.57 -2.59 0.13
C PHE A 42 5.59 -3.51 -0.55
N THR A 43 5.49 -4.81 -0.28
CA THR A 43 6.39 -5.82 -0.84
C THR A 43 5.70 -6.69 -1.89
N SER A 44 4.37 -6.80 -1.81
CA SER A 44 3.54 -7.38 -2.86
C SER A 44 2.10 -6.93 -2.67
N ILE A 45 1.33 -6.90 -3.76
CA ILE A 45 -0.13 -6.69 -3.73
C ILE A 45 -0.81 -7.90 -4.36
N GLU A 46 -2.00 -8.24 -3.87
CA GLU A 46 -2.83 -9.26 -4.53
C GLU A 46 -3.27 -8.75 -5.91
N GLU A 47 -3.30 -9.64 -6.90
CA GLU A 47 -3.58 -9.27 -8.30
C GLU A 47 -4.92 -8.55 -8.46
N GLU A 48 -5.96 -9.03 -7.76
CA GLU A 48 -7.29 -8.41 -7.73
C GLU A 48 -7.33 -7.05 -7.02
N SER A 49 -6.39 -6.79 -6.11
CA SER A 49 -6.34 -5.56 -5.32
C SER A 49 -5.73 -4.38 -6.07
N PHE A 50 -4.79 -4.64 -7.00
CA PHE A 50 -4.07 -3.57 -7.70
C PHE A 50 -4.99 -2.67 -8.57
N PRO A 51 -5.92 -3.19 -9.38
CA PRO A 51 -6.87 -2.36 -10.13
C PRO A 51 -7.68 -1.43 -9.23
N HIS A 52 -8.04 -1.87 -8.02
CA HIS A 52 -8.78 -1.05 -7.06
C HIS A 52 -7.93 0.08 -6.48
N LEU A 53 -6.67 -0.21 -6.13
CA LEU A 53 -5.73 0.81 -5.67
C LEU A 53 -5.48 1.85 -6.77
N LEU A 54 -5.20 1.40 -8.00
CA LEU A 54 -4.99 2.28 -9.14
C LEU A 54 -6.21 3.16 -9.38
N ARG A 55 -7.43 2.59 -9.33
CA ARG A 55 -8.66 3.36 -9.51
C ARG A 55 -8.83 4.42 -8.42
N LEU A 56 -8.48 4.11 -7.18
CA LEU A 56 -8.53 5.07 -6.07
C LEU A 56 -7.58 6.25 -6.34
N VAL A 57 -6.33 5.98 -6.75
CA VAL A 57 -5.36 7.03 -7.10
C VAL A 57 -5.87 7.89 -8.26
N GLN A 58 -6.38 7.28 -9.33
CA GLN A 58 -6.93 7.99 -10.49
C GLN A 58 -8.07 8.95 -10.12
N LEU A 59 -8.94 8.55 -9.19
CA LEU A 59 -10.07 9.38 -8.75
C LEU A 59 -9.64 10.59 -7.92
N HIS A 60 -8.48 10.55 -7.27
CA HIS A 60 -8.03 11.58 -6.34
C HIS A 60 -6.87 12.45 -6.84
N TYR A 61 -6.01 11.93 -7.73
CA TYR A 61 -4.77 12.61 -8.11
C TYR A 61 -4.95 13.63 -9.24
N GLY A 62 -5.80 13.35 -10.23
CA GLY A 62 -6.18 14.31 -11.28
C GLY A 62 -5.17 14.52 -12.41
N ASP A 63 -3.96 13.95 -12.34
CA ASP A 63 -2.95 13.95 -13.41
C ASP A 63 -2.74 12.52 -13.94
N ALA A 64 -3.28 12.25 -15.13
CA ALA A 64 -3.19 10.94 -15.77
C ALA A 64 -1.77 10.60 -16.25
N GLU A 65 -1.02 11.59 -16.76
CA GLU A 65 0.32 11.36 -17.29
C GLU A 65 1.30 10.95 -16.20
N ALA A 66 1.17 11.55 -15.02
CA ALA A 66 2.00 11.20 -13.87
C ALA A 66 1.70 9.79 -13.33
N ILE A 67 0.45 9.32 -13.40
CA ILE A 67 0.09 7.93 -13.07
C ILE A 67 0.71 6.95 -14.08
N GLU A 68 0.62 7.24 -15.37
CA GLU A 68 1.21 6.39 -16.41
C GLU A 68 2.73 6.26 -16.25
N ARG A 69 3.40 7.36 -15.89
CA ARG A 69 4.83 7.35 -15.60
C ARG A 69 5.16 6.45 -14.40
N GLU A 70 4.37 6.51 -13.33
CA GLU A 70 4.56 5.64 -12.16
C GLU A 70 4.38 4.16 -12.52
N LEU A 71 3.37 3.83 -13.34
CA LEU A 71 3.11 2.46 -13.79
C LEU A 71 4.19 1.89 -14.72
N SER A 72 5.02 2.75 -15.33
CA SER A 72 6.11 2.32 -16.19
C SER A 72 7.30 1.73 -15.43
N GLU A 73 7.36 1.97 -14.11
CA GLU A 73 8.38 1.42 -13.22
C GLU A 73 7.79 0.30 -12.34
N PRO A 74 8.47 -0.85 -12.21
CA PRO A 74 8.02 -1.89 -11.30
C PRO A 74 8.01 -1.40 -9.85
N ALA A 75 6.85 -1.49 -9.20
CA ALA A 75 6.69 -1.13 -7.78
C ALA A 75 7.53 -2.01 -6.84
N PHE A 76 7.82 -3.25 -7.24
CA PHE A 76 8.59 -4.22 -6.46
C PHE A 76 9.82 -4.66 -7.27
N LYS A 77 11.00 -4.59 -6.64
CA LYS A 77 12.23 -5.15 -7.19
C LYS A 77 12.36 -6.63 -6.75
N PRO A 78 12.80 -7.54 -7.63
CA PRO A 78 13.06 -8.93 -7.27
C PRO A 78 14.19 -9.09 -6.26
#